data_AF-A0A0V0HED7-F1
#
_entry.id   AF-A0A0V0HED7-F1
#
_cell.length_a   1.000
_cell.length_b   1.000
_cell.length_c   1.000
_cell.angle_alpha   90.00
_cell.angle_beta   90.00
_cell.angle_gamma   90.00
#
_symmetry.space_group_name_H-M   'P 1'
#
loop_
_entity.id
_entity.type
_entity.pdbx_description
1 polymer ?
#
loop_
_entity_poly.entity_id
_entity_poly.type
_entity_poly.pdbx_seq_one_letter_code
_entity_poly.pdbx_strand_id
1 'polypeptide(L)'
;MLGRAGLFNEIMDLLNTMPMEPDGGVWGALLDASRMHSNIEIAEVALKHLVKIERGNPAHYVVLSSLYSQSGRWNDAVHTRVKMNEIGLRKNPGCSWVEVK
;
A
#
# COMPACT_ATOMS: atom_id res chain seq x y z
N MET A 1 -12.89 8.35 11.44
CA MET A 1 -11.61 7.63 11.25
C MET A 1 -10.61 8.59 10.64
N LEU A 2 -9.47 8.82 11.30
CA LEU A 2 -8.45 9.81 10.89
C LEU A 2 -7.91 9.54 9.46
N GLY A 3 -7.68 8.28 9.11
CA GLY A 3 -7.22 7.91 7.75
C GLY A 3 -8.21 8.25 6.64
N ARG A 4 -9.53 8.12 6.90
CA ARG A 4 -10.56 8.54 5.92
C ARG A 4 -10.64 10.07 5.80
N ALA A 5 -10.29 10.80 6.85
CA ALA A 5 -10.25 12.26 6.86
C ALA A 5 -8.98 12.84 6.22
N GLY A 6 -7.99 12.01 5.83
CA GLY A 6 -6.74 12.47 5.22
C GLY A 6 -5.78 13.11 6.24
N LEU A 7 -6.00 12.91 7.54
CA LEU A 7 -5.21 13.49 8.63
C LEU A 7 -3.93 12.69 8.87
N PHE A 8 -3.10 12.57 7.83
CA PHE A 8 -1.91 11.71 7.86
C PHE A 8 -0.85 12.18 8.85
N ASN A 9 -0.68 13.48 9.05
CA ASN A 9 0.27 14.02 10.03
C ASN A 9 -0.11 13.59 11.45
N GLU A 10 -1.39 13.74 11.83
CA GLU A 10 -1.89 13.30 13.14
C GLU A 10 -1.74 11.78 13.33
N ILE A 11 -1.95 11.00 12.27
CA ILE A 11 -1.73 9.55 12.31
C ILE A 11 -0.25 9.25 12.53
N MET A 12 0.66 9.90 11.79
CA MET A 12 2.09 9.69 11.95
C MET A 12 2.59 10.10 13.33
N ASP A 13 2.09 11.22 13.87
CA ASP A 13 2.39 11.65 15.24
C ASP A 13 1.88 10.62 16.25
N LEU A 14 0.67 10.11 16.07
CA LEU A 14 0.14 9.04 16.93
C LEU A 14 1.03 7.79 16.88
N LEU A 15 1.44 7.34 15.69
CA LEU A 15 2.34 6.19 15.54
C LEU A 15 3.69 6.41 16.23
N ASN A 16 4.23 7.63 16.17
CA ASN A 16 5.48 7.99 16.85
C ASN A 16 5.35 8.02 18.38
N THR A 17 4.15 8.26 18.91
CA THR A 17 3.89 8.25 20.36
C THR A 17 3.58 6.87 20.94
N MET A 18 3.41 5.85 20.09
CA MET A 18 3.09 4.50 20.58
C MET A 18 4.30 3.89 21.31
N PRO A 19 4.08 3.25 22.47
CA PRO A 19 5.16 2.57 23.20
C PRO A 19 5.61 1.26 22.53
N MET A 20 4.95 0.86 21.44
CA MET A 20 5.19 -0.38 20.72
C MET A 20 5.12 -0.14 19.21
N GLU A 21 5.78 -0.99 18.43
CA GLU A 21 5.77 -0.86 16.97
C GLU A 21 4.37 -1.19 16.42
N PRO A 22 3.82 -0.38 15.50
CA PRO A 22 2.52 -0.65 14.92
C PRO A 22 2.53 -1.94 14.11
N ASP A 23 1.44 -2.71 14.21
CA ASP A 23 1.31 -3.99 13.52
C ASP A 23 0.93 -3.83 12.03
N GLY A 24 0.89 -4.97 11.32
CA GLY A 24 0.53 -5.00 9.91
C GLY A 24 -0.88 -4.47 9.61
N GLY A 25 -1.82 -4.60 10.55
CA GLY A 25 -3.17 -4.06 10.39
C GLY A 25 -3.18 -2.53 10.37
N VAL A 26 -2.41 -1.90 11.25
CA VAL A 26 -2.27 -0.44 11.30
C VAL A 26 -1.63 0.09 10.02
N TRP A 27 -0.52 -0.52 9.58
CA TRP A 27 0.13 -0.10 8.34
C TRP A 27 -0.72 -0.39 7.09
N GLY A 28 -1.48 -1.49 7.09
CA GLY A 28 -2.43 -1.83 6.02
C GLY A 28 -3.55 -0.78 5.90
N ALA A 29 -4.13 -0.38 7.04
CA ALA A 29 -5.13 0.68 7.07
C ALA A 29 -4.57 2.04 6.60
N LEU A 30 -3.30 2.33 6.92
CA LEU A 30 -2.63 3.54 6.45
C LEU A 30 -2.37 3.51 4.93
N LEU A 31 -1.97 2.35 4.39
CA LEU A 31 -1.78 2.14 2.94
C LEU A 31 -3.11 2.26 2.16
N ASP A 32 -4.21 1.76 2.70
CA ASP A 32 -5.52 1.92 2.08
C ASP A 32 -6.02 3.37 2.16
N ALA A 33 -5.80 4.05 3.28
CA ALA A 33 -6.12 5.48 3.42
C ALA A 33 -5.31 6.34 2.45
N SER A 34 -4.01 6.07 2.30
CA SER A 34 -3.15 6.80 1.36
C SER A 34 -3.57 6.58 -0.09
N ARG A 35 -4.06 5.39 -0.43
CA ARG A 35 -4.68 5.11 -1.74
C ARG A 35 -5.88 6.00 -2.02
N MET A 36 -6.77 6.20 -1.03
CA MET A 36 -7.97 7.02 -1.18
C MET A 36 -7.66 8.49 -1.43
N HIS A 37 -6.56 8.99 -0.87
CA HIS A 37 -6.13 10.40 -0.96
C HIS A 37 -4.99 10.62 -1.98
N SER A 38 -4.65 9.60 -2.77
CA SER A 38 -3.52 9.61 -3.71
C SER A 38 -2.18 10.08 -3.08
N ASN A 39 -2.00 9.83 -1.79
CA ASN A 39 -0.82 10.26 -1.04
C ASN A 39 0.30 9.22 -1.14
N ILE A 40 1.22 9.43 -2.08
CA ILE A 40 2.29 8.48 -2.39
C ILE A 40 3.31 8.39 -1.24
N GLU A 41 3.63 9.50 -0.58
CA GLU A 41 4.63 9.52 0.49
C GLU A 41 4.22 8.61 1.64
N ILE A 42 2.96 8.70 2.07
CA ILE A 42 2.43 7.84 3.12
C ILE A 42 2.32 6.39 2.64
N ALA A 43 1.97 6.16 1.37
CA ALA A 43 1.94 4.81 0.80
C ALA A 43 3.33 4.14 0.80
N GLU A 44 4.38 4.87 0.48
CA GLU A 44 5.76 4.36 0.50
C GLU A 44 6.21 4.01 1.92
N VAL A 45 5.90 4.87 2.90
CA VAL A 45 6.18 4.61 4.32
C VAL A 45 5.45 3.36 4.78
N ALA A 46 4.13 3.29 4.57
CA ALA A 46 3.32 2.16 4.99
C ALA A 46 3.80 0.85 4.35
N LEU A 47 4.10 0.85 3.04
CA LEU A 47 4.63 -0.33 2.37
C LEU A 47 5.98 -0.77 2.95
N LYS A 48 6.89 0.17 3.25
CA LYS A 48 8.21 -0.16 3.81
C LYS A 48 8.10 -0.93 5.13
N HIS A 49 7.11 -0.59 5.97
CA HIS A 49 6.84 -1.33 7.20
C HIS A 49 6.13 -2.66 6.92
N LEU A 50 5.09 -2.65 6.07
CA LEU A 50 4.37 -3.88 5.71
C LEU A 50 5.25 -4.93 5.07
N VAL A 51 6.22 -4.56 4.24
CA VAL A 51 7.16 -5.51 3.63
C VAL A 51 8.09 -6.12 4.67
N LYS A 52 8.38 -5.43 5.79
CA LYS A 52 9.17 -6.01 6.88
C LYS A 52 8.35 -7.03 7.67
N ILE A 53 7.08 -6.72 7.93
CA ILE A 53 6.16 -7.53 8.74
C ILE A 53 5.60 -8.72 7.92
N GLU A 54 5.15 -8.46 6.69
CA GLU A 54 4.47 -9.38 5.78
C GLU A 54 5.17 -9.44 4.41
N ARG A 55 6.39 -9.98 4.39
CA ARG A 55 7.23 -10.11 3.18
C ARG A 55 6.57 -10.80 1.99
N GLY A 56 5.51 -11.57 2.22
CA GLY A 56 4.84 -12.42 1.23
C GLY A 56 3.47 -11.91 0.75
N ASN A 57 3.07 -10.68 1.07
CA ASN A 57 1.73 -10.20 0.70
C ASN A 57 1.77 -9.36 -0.60
N PRO A 58 1.29 -9.89 -1.74
CA PRO A 58 1.31 -9.17 -3.03
C PRO A 58 0.38 -7.96 -3.03
N ALA A 59 -0.65 -7.93 -2.18
CA ALA A 59 -1.66 -6.86 -2.18
C ALA A 59 -1.03 -5.50 -1.90
N HIS A 60 -0.04 -5.44 -0.99
CA HIS A 60 0.61 -4.19 -0.61
C HIS A 60 1.37 -3.54 -1.79
N TYR A 61 2.06 -4.36 -2.57
CA TYR A 61 2.79 -3.88 -3.76
C TYR A 61 1.86 -3.46 -4.90
N VAL A 62 0.70 -4.12 -5.05
CA VAL A 62 -0.31 -3.75 -6.04
C VAL A 62 -0.84 -2.35 -5.78
N VAL A 63 -1.09 -1.99 -4.52
CA VAL A 63 -1.56 -0.65 -4.15
C VAL A 63 -0.53 0.42 -4.54
N LEU A 64 0.75 0.22 -4.21
CA LEU A 64 1.80 1.18 -4.56
C LEU A 64 2.00 1.30 -6.08
N SER A 65 2.03 0.18 -6.81
CA SER A 65 2.14 0.19 -8.28
C SER A 65 0.97 0.95 -8.93
N SER A 66 -0.24 0.82 -8.37
CA SER A 66 -1.41 1.57 -8.83
C SER A 66 -1.26 3.07 -8.57
N LEU A 67 -0.79 3.47 -7.38
CA LEU A 67 -0.57 4.88 -7.04
C LEU A 67 0.49 5.54 -7.93
N TYR A 68 1.62 4.86 -8.16
CA TYR A 68 2.64 5.34 -9.09
C TYR A 68 2.12 5.50 -10.51
N SER A 69 1.29 4.57 -10.97
CA SER A 69 0.69 4.66 -12.32
C SER A 69 -0.26 5.87 -12.42
N GLN A 70 -1.09 6.09 -11.39
CA GLN A 70 -2.02 7.23 -11.33
C GLN A 70 -1.30 8.58 -11.28
N SER A 71 -0.11 8.63 -10.67
CA SER A 71 0.68 9.86 -10.58
C SER A 71 1.65 10.08 -11.74
N GLY A 72 1.56 9.28 -12.81
CA GLY A 72 2.48 9.34 -13.95
C GLY A 72 3.90 8.83 -13.69
N ARG A 73 4.15 8.24 -12.51
CA ARG A 73 5.43 7.61 -12.13
C ARG A 73 5.52 6.17 -12.67
N TRP A 74 5.33 6.02 -13.99
CA TRP A 74 5.24 4.72 -14.65
C TRP A 74 6.46 3.83 -14.42
N ASN A 75 7.67 4.39 -14.39
CA ASN A 75 8.89 3.65 -14.12
C ASN A 75 8.89 3.01 -12.72
N ASP A 76 8.42 3.72 -11.71
CA ASP A 76 8.32 3.21 -10.34
C ASP A 76 7.24 2.12 -10.23
N ALA A 77 6.14 2.26 -10.98
CA ALA A 77 5.12 1.24 -11.08
C ALA A 77 5.66 -0.05 -11.71
N VAL A 78 6.48 0.06 -12.76
CA VAL A 78 7.15 -1.08 -13.40
C VAL A 78 8.16 -1.71 -12.46
N HIS A 79 9.01 -0.91 -11.82
CA HIS A 79 10.00 -1.41 -10.87
C HIS A 79 9.35 -2.19 -9.72
N THR A 80 8.22 -1.69 -9.20
CA THR A 80 7.43 -2.38 -8.19
C THR A 80 6.93 -3.75 -8.68
N ARG A 81 6.44 -3.83 -9.92
CA ARG A 81 5.98 -5.10 -10.53
C ARG A 81 7.12 -6.08 -10.79
N VAL A 82 8.29 -5.60 -11.21
CA VAL A 82 9.49 -6.42 -11.37
C VAL A 82 9.89 -7.01 -10.03
N LYS A 83 9.98 -6.18 -8.99
CA LYS A 83 10.29 -6.61 -7.64
C LYS A 83 9.31 -7.66 -7.14
N MET A 84 8.00 -7.49 -7.37
CA MET A 84 6.98 -8.50 -7.05
C MET A 84 7.26 -9.84 -7.73
N ASN A 85 7.60 -9.84 -9.02
CA ASN A 85 7.92 -11.06 -9.76
C ASN A 85 9.19 -11.74 -9.25
N GLU A 86 10.24 -10.98 -8.89
CA GLU A 86 11.49 -11.51 -8.34
C GLU A 86 11.28 -12.27 -7.03
N ILE A 87 10.38 -11.79 -6.17
CA ILE A 87 10.05 -12.45 -4.90
C ILE A 87 8.89 -13.46 -5.04
N GLY A 88 8.51 -13.82 -6.27
CA GLY A 88 7.47 -14.81 -6.56
C GLY A 88 6.04 -14.35 -6.23
N LEU A 89 5.85 -13.06 -5.93
CA LEU A 89 4.55 -12.47 -5.62
C LEU A 89 3.78 -12.16 -6.90
N ARG A 90 2.96 -13.11 -7.32
CA ARG A 90 2.00 -12.92 -8.40
C ARG A 90 0.67 -12.47 -7.85
N LYS A 91 0.12 -11.37 -8.40
CA LYS A 91 -1.31 -11.10 -8.25
C LYS A 91 -2.03 -12.22 -8.98
N ASN A 92 -2.82 -13.05 -8.28
CA ASN A 92 -3.82 -13.85 -8.98
C ASN A 92 -4.72 -12.82 -9.68
N PRO A 93 -4.82 -12.82 -11.03
CA PRO A 93 -5.81 -12.00 -11.69
C PRO A 93 -7.14 -12.43 -11.10
N GLY A 94 -7.79 -11.53 -10.36
CA GLY A 94 -9.13 -11.78 -9.87
C GLY A 94 -10.00 -11.99 -11.10
N CYS A 95 -10.45 -13.21 -11.33
CA CYS A 95 -11.51 -13.48 -12.28
C CYS A 95 -12.78 -12.87 -11.71
N SER A 96 -12.97 -11.56 -11.90
CA SER A 96 -14.32 -11.01 -11.89
C SER A 96 -14.96 -11.46 -13.19
N TRP A 97 -15.55 -12.66 -13.17
CA TRP A 97 -16.51 -13.09 -14.17
C TRP A 97 -17.70 -12.15 -14.03
N VAL A 98 -17.70 -11.07 -14.79
CA VAL A 98 -18.94 -10.37 -15.08
C VAL A 98 -19.59 -11.19 -16.18
N GLU A 99 -20.47 -12.12 -15.80
CA GLU A 99 -21.51 -12.61 -16.72
C GLU A 99 -22.34 -11.39 -17.14
N VAL A 100 -22.01 -10.84 -18.31
CA VAL A 100 -22.91 -9.95 -19.01
C VAL A 100 -23.92 -10.86 -19.70
N LYS A 101 -25.19 -10.65 -19.32
CA LYS A 101 -26.37 -11.39 -19.75
C LYS A 101 -26.63 -11.27 -21.25
#